data_AF-A0A6A5ZML2-F1
#
_entry.id   AF-A0A6A5ZML2-F1
#
_cell.length_a   1.000
_cell.length_b   1.000
_cell.length_c   1.000
_cell.angle_alpha   90.00
_cell.angle_beta   90.00
_cell.angle_gamma   90.00
#
_symmetry.space_group_name_H-M   'P 1'
#
loop_
_entity.id
_entity.type
_entity.pdbx_description
1 polymer ?
#
loop_
_entity_poly.entity_id
_entity_poly.type
_entity_poly.pdbx_seq_one_letter_code
_entity_poly.pdbx_strand_id
1 'polypeptide(L)'
;MAELNDLEKVQLQLELKKLIISQAQAIYGPQLDTPCTYDVVISKAAGLYIARAIAYTEPNFRAYTVVRESSPKQSFSAAMRDLLDKLCEGLTESSEGMDRSMVEKGREERGYDAYGGNPYGYGEGEEGYRSR
;
A
#
# COMPACT_ATOMS: atom_id res chain seq x y z
N MET A 1 6.64 -7.79 32.60
CA MET A 1 6.32 -7.66 31.16
C MET A 1 5.49 -8.89 30.82
N ALA A 2 4.29 -8.72 30.25
CA ALA A 2 3.49 -9.88 29.82
C ALA A 2 4.16 -10.53 28.62
N GLU A 3 4.43 -11.83 28.68
CA GLU A 3 4.85 -12.60 27.51
C GLU A 3 3.65 -12.77 26.57
N LEU A 4 3.83 -12.41 25.30
CA LEU A 4 2.85 -12.68 24.26
C LEU A 4 2.68 -14.19 24.11
N ASN A 5 1.43 -14.63 24.00
CA ASN A 5 1.15 -16.02 23.65
C ASN A 5 1.52 -16.29 22.18
N ASP A 6 1.64 -17.56 21.80
CA ASP A 6 2.13 -17.91 20.47
C ASP A 6 1.18 -17.51 19.34
N LEU A 7 -0.13 -17.43 19.61
CA LEU A 7 -1.12 -16.96 18.64
C LEU A 7 -0.96 -15.47 18.34
N GLU A 8 -0.72 -14.65 19.36
CA GLU A 8 -0.46 -13.21 19.21
C GLU A 8 0.82 -12.95 18.43
N LYS A 9 1.86 -13.76 18.63
CA LYS A 9 3.11 -13.69 17.84
C LYS A 9 2.85 -13.97 16.37
N VAL A 10 2.05 -14.98 16.04
CA VAL A 10 1.70 -15.31 14.65
C VAL A 10 0.86 -14.20 14.01
N GLN A 11 -0.09 -13.62 14.75
CA GLN A 11 -0.89 -12.50 14.26
C GLN A 11 -0.03 -11.27 13.94
N LEU A 12 0.87 -10.89 14.84
CA LEU A 12 1.80 -9.78 14.60
C LEU A 12 2.69 -10.02 13.37
N GLN A 13 3.13 -11.27 13.13
CA GLN A 13 3.88 -11.61 11.92
C GLN A 13 3.04 -11.45 10.64
N LEU A 14 1.77 -11.83 10.67
CA LEU A 14 0.85 -11.65 9.54
C LEU A 14 0.60 -10.16 9.26
N GLU A 15 0.40 -9.35 10.29
CA GLU A 15 0.24 -7.89 10.15
C GLU A 15 1.49 -7.24 9.57
N LEU A 16 2.66 -7.61 10.08
CA LEU A 16 3.93 -7.12 9.56
C LEU A 16 4.13 -7.49 8.09
N LYS A 17 3.77 -8.72 7.71
CA LYS A 17 3.81 -9.17 6.32
C LYS A 17 2.90 -8.34 5.42
N LYS A 18 1.65 -8.08 5.85
CA LYS A 18 0.70 -7.24 5.11
C LYS A 18 1.23 -5.82 4.92
N LEU A 19 1.83 -5.24 5.96
CA LEU A 19 2.43 -3.91 5.89
C LEU A 19 3.54 -3.86 4.85
N ILE A 20 4.48 -4.81 4.88
CA ILE A 20 5.58 -4.90 3.91
C ILE A 20 5.05 -5.03 2.48
N ILE A 21 4.04 -5.89 2.26
CA ILE A 21 3.39 -6.04 0.95
C ILE A 21 2.80 -4.70 0.47
N SER A 22 2.07 -4.01 1.34
CA SER A 22 1.46 -2.72 1.01
C SER A 22 2.52 -1.69 0.61
N GLN A 23 3.64 -1.61 1.34
CA GLN A 23 4.72 -0.67 1.01
C GLN A 23 5.46 -1.05 -0.27
N ALA A 24 5.74 -2.34 -0.47
CA ALA A 24 6.37 -2.81 -1.71
C ALA A 24 5.48 -2.50 -2.94
N GLN A 25 4.17 -2.71 -2.82
CA GLN A 25 3.22 -2.39 -3.88
C GLN A 25 3.15 -0.88 -4.15
N ALA A 26 3.18 -0.03 -3.12
CA ALA A 26 3.14 1.41 -3.28
C ALA A 26 4.38 1.97 -4.01
N ILE A 27 5.57 1.44 -3.70
CA ILE A 27 6.85 1.90 -4.28
C ILE A 27 7.06 1.34 -5.69
N TYR A 28 6.87 0.03 -5.85
CA TYR A 28 7.26 -0.69 -7.07
C TYR A 28 6.09 -0.97 -8.01
N GLY A 29 4.84 -0.91 -7.54
CA GLY A 29 3.66 -1.10 -8.38
C GLY A 29 3.61 -0.18 -9.59
N PRO A 30 3.84 1.14 -9.44
CA PRO A 30 3.87 2.08 -10.56
C PRO A 30 5.01 1.85 -11.55
N GLN A 31 6.04 1.09 -11.17
CA GLN A 31 7.23 0.83 -11.99
C GLN A 31 7.09 -0.42 -12.86
N LEU A 32 6.05 -1.24 -12.63
CA LEU A 32 5.81 -2.47 -13.38
C LEU A 32 4.72 -2.23 -14.42
N ASP A 33 4.96 -2.71 -15.65
CA ASP A 33 4.06 -2.53 -16.80
C ASP A 33 2.70 -3.23 -16.64
N THR A 34 2.60 -4.16 -15.69
CA THR A 34 1.38 -4.94 -15.47
C THR A 34 1.05 -5.04 -13.99
N PRO A 35 -0.25 -5.14 -13.63
CA PRO A 35 -0.66 -5.39 -12.26
C PRO A 35 -0.07 -6.70 -11.73
N CYS A 36 0.83 -6.60 -10.75
CA CYS A 36 1.47 -7.74 -10.11
C CYS A 36 0.86 -8.05 -8.75
N THR A 37 0.89 -9.32 -8.37
CA THR A 37 0.65 -9.74 -6.97
C THR A 37 1.98 -9.73 -6.23
N TYR A 38 1.95 -9.30 -4.97
CA TYR A 38 3.13 -9.19 -4.13
C TYR A 38 3.10 -10.18 -2.97
N ASP A 39 4.27 -10.63 -2.55
CA ASP A 39 4.41 -11.48 -1.37
C ASP A 39 5.74 -11.21 -0.67
N VAL A 40 5.86 -11.73 0.55
CA VAL A 40 7.10 -11.71 1.34
C VAL A 40 7.51 -13.14 1.64
N VAL A 41 8.71 -13.49 1.20
CA VAL A 41 9.33 -14.79 1.41
C VAL A 41 10.55 -14.63 2.30
N ILE A 42 10.77 -15.62 3.16
CA ILE A 42 11.88 -15.61 4.10
C ILE A 42 12.66 -16.89 3.91
N SER A 43 13.96 -16.74 3.66
CA SER A 43 14.89 -17.84 3.49
C SER A 43 15.91 -17.84 4.61
N LYS A 44 16.47 -19.01 4.91
CA LYS A 44 17.57 -19.16 5.85
C LYS A 44 18.80 -19.69 5.12
N ALA A 45 19.90 -18.94 5.14
CA ALA A 45 21.16 -19.30 4.51
C ALA A 45 22.31 -19.07 5.48
N ALA A 46 23.19 -20.06 5.64
CA ALA A 46 24.33 -20.01 6.57
C ALA A 46 23.94 -19.60 8.02
N GLY A 47 22.77 -20.04 8.49
CA GLY A 47 22.26 -19.70 9.83
C GLY A 47 21.56 -18.34 9.92
N LEU A 48 21.65 -17.50 8.90
CA LEU A 48 21.06 -16.16 8.86
C LEU A 48 19.73 -16.16 8.10
N TYR A 49 18.81 -15.30 8.51
CA TYR A 49 17.52 -15.05 7.88
C TYR A 49 17.63 -13.88 6.90
N ILE A 50 17.03 -14.06 5.71
CA ILE A 50 16.90 -13.03 4.68
C ILE A 50 15.43 -12.97 4.27
N ALA A 51 14.81 -11.79 4.43
CA ALA A 51 13.45 -11.52 3.99
C ALA A 51 13.48 -10.82 2.63
N ARG A 52 12.59 -11.24 1.72
CA ARG A 52 12.48 -10.67 0.37
C ARG A 52 11.04 -10.31 0.08
N ALA A 53 10.82 -9.10 -0.40
CA ALA A 53 9.59 -8.72 -1.06
C ALA A 53 9.71 -9.13 -2.53
N ILE A 54 8.71 -9.88 -3.02
CA ILE A 54 8.66 -10.36 -4.40
C ILE A 54 7.40 -9.84 -5.10
N ALA A 55 7.50 -9.66 -6.41
CA ALA A 55 6.38 -9.39 -7.29
C ALA A 55 6.27 -10.53 -8.31
N TYR A 56 5.10 -11.15 -8.41
CA TYR A 56 4.83 -12.17 -9.42
C TYR A 56 4.61 -11.50 -10.78
N THR A 57 5.48 -11.84 -11.73
CA THR A 57 5.51 -11.23 -13.07
C THR A 57 4.72 -12.04 -14.09
N GLU A 58 4.32 -13.26 -13.74
CA GLU A 58 3.49 -14.13 -14.58
C GLU A 58 2.21 -14.58 -13.85
N PRO A 59 1.11 -14.82 -14.60
CA PRO A 59 -0.08 -15.45 -14.07
C PRO A 59 0.23 -16.81 -13.42
N ASN A 60 -0.59 -17.20 -12.43
CA ASN A 60 -0.43 -18.45 -11.68
C ASN A 60 0.91 -18.59 -10.96
N PHE A 61 1.56 -17.48 -10.58
CA PHE A 61 2.74 -17.46 -9.71
C PHE A 61 3.97 -18.19 -10.30
N ARG A 62 4.07 -18.29 -11.64
CA ARG A 62 5.12 -19.06 -12.33
C ARG A 62 6.48 -18.40 -12.31
N ALA A 63 6.51 -17.08 -12.34
CA ALA A 63 7.72 -16.28 -12.29
C ALA A 63 7.54 -15.14 -11.28
N TYR A 64 8.62 -14.81 -10.60
CA TYR A 64 8.68 -13.68 -9.69
C TYR A 64 10.00 -12.94 -9.84
N THR A 65 9.97 -11.65 -9.52
CA THR A 65 11.16 -10.83 -9.34
C THR A 65 11.28 -10.40 -7.88
N VAL A 66 12.50 -10.25 -7.39
CA VAL A 66 12.76 -9.70 -6.07
C VAL A 66 12.81 -8.18 -6.21
N VAL A 67 11.85 -7.49 -5.60
CA VAL A 67 11.78 -6.01 -5.67
C VAL A 67 12.63 -5.36 -4.58
N ARG A 68 12.78 -6.03 -3.43
CA ARG A 68 13.65 -5.58 -2.33
C ARG A 68 14.00 -6.75 -1.43
N GLU A 69 15.19 -6.70 -0.82
CA GLU A 69 15.62 -7.68 0.17
C GLU A 69 16.28 -7.06 1.40
N SER A 70 16.09 -7.74 2.54
CA SER A 70 16.78 -7.42 3.78
C SER A 70 18.25 -7.80 3.69
N SER A 71 19.07 -7.19 4.52
CA SER A 71 20.39 -7.72 4.84
C SER A 71 20.24 -9.02 5.65
N PRO A 72 21.24 -9.93 5.64
CA PRO A 72 21.20 -11.14 6.46
C PRO A 72 21.15 -10.81 7.96
N LYS A 73 20.20 -11.40 8.70
CA LYS A 73 20.02 -11.16 10.15
C LYS A 73 19.98 -12.45 10.96
N GLN A 74 20.29 -12.34 12.26
CA GLN A 74 20.30 -13.48 13.18
C GLN A 74 18.90 -13.99 13.54
N SER A 75 17.86 -13.18 13.38
CA SER A 75 16.49 -13.57 13.68
C SER A 75 15.53 -13.24 12.54
N PHE A 76 14.46 -14.01 12.47
CA PHE A 76 13.33 -13.79 11.56
C PHE A 76 12.79 -12.36 11.67
N SER A 77 12.50 -11.92 12.91
CA SER A 77 11.90 -10.61 13.15
C SER A 77 12.84 -9.46 12.76
N ALA A 78 14.15 -9.64 12.96
CA ALA A 78 15.14 -8.65 12.53
C ALA A 78 15.21 -8.54 11.01
N ALA A 79 15.12 -9.66 10.27
CA ALA A 79 15.10 -9.63 8.81
C ALA A 79 13.86 -8.94 8.26
N MET A 80 12.69 -9.22 8.85
CA MET A 80 11.43 -8.57 8.47
C MET A 80 11.44 -7.06 8.75
N ARG A 81 11.95 -6.66 9.91
CA ARG A 81 12.09 -5.24 10.27
C ARG A 81 13.05 -4.50 9.33
N ASP A 82 14.20 -5.10 9.04
CA ASP A 82 15.18 -4.51 8.11
C ASP A 82 14.62 -4.35 6.70
N LEU A 83 13.81 -5.30 6.22
CA LEU A 83 13.10 -5.16 4.95
C LEU A 83 12.11 -3.99 4.98
N LEU A 84 11.34 -3.85 6.07
CA LEU A 84 10.39 -2.75 6.22
C LEU A 84 11.12 -1.38 6.27
N ASP A 85 12.18 -1.27 7.05
CA ASP A 85 12.96 -0.03 7.17
C ASP A 85 13.49 0.40 5.79
N LYS A 86 14.05 -0.54 5.02
CA LYS A 86 14.51 -0.29 3.64
C LYS A 86 13.41 0.12 2.66
N LEU A 87 12.17 -0.31 2.88
CA LEU A 87 11.03 0.10 2.06
C LEU A 87 10.56 1.51 2.47
N CYS A 88 10.54 1.82 3.76
CA CYS A 88 10.23 3.15 4.27
C CYS A 88 11.22 4.22 3.76
N GLU A 89 12.51 3.87 3.64
CA GLU A 89 13.51 4.72 3.00
C GLU A 89 13.14 5.02 1.54
N GLY A 90 12.78 3.99 0.77
CA GLY A 90 12.41 4.14 -0.65
C GLY A 90 11.13 4.97 -0.88
N LEU A 91 10.18 4.96 0.05
CA LEU A 91 9.02 5.86 0.02
C LEU A 91 9.43 7.33 0.19
N THR A 92 10.38 7.60 1.09
CA THR A 92 10.86 8.96 1.35
C THR A 92 11.53 9.52 0.09
N GLU A 93 12.41 8.75 -0.53
CA GLU A 93 13.08 9.12 -1.79
C GLU A 93 12.09 9.32 -2.95
N SER A 94 11.04 8.48 -3.05
CA SER A 94 10.03 8.60 -4.10
C SER A 94 9.11 9.81 -3.90
N SER A 95 8.93 10.26 -2.64
CA SER A 95 8.08 11.40 -2.30
C SER A 95 8.75 12.76 -2.53
N GLU A 96 10.08 12.82 -2.54
CA GLU A 96 10.83 14.05 -2.86
C GLU A 96 10.74 14.45 -4.34
N GLY A 97 10.21 13.57 -5.19
CA GLY A 97 9.88 13.85 -6.60
C GLY A 97 8.42 14.27 -6.86
N MET A 98 7.57 14.41 -5.82
CA MET A 98 6.23 15.00 -5.99
C MET A 98 6.37 16.50 -6.23
N ASP A 99 6.55 16.85 -7.49
CA ASP A 99 6.48 18.22 -7.98
C ASP A 99 5.20 18.88 -7.48
N ARG A 100 5.37 19.94 -6.67
CA ARG A 100 4.27 20.72 -6.08
C ARG A 100 3.33 21.31 -7.14
N SER A 101 3.71 21.25 -8.42
CA SER A 101 2.92 21.68 -9.57
C SER A 101 1.60 20.90 -9.78
N MET A 102 1.47 19.66 -9.26
CA MET A 102 0.20 18.91 -9.39
C MET A 102 -0.90 19.32 -8.40
N VAL A 103 -0.56 20.02 -7.31
CA VAL A 103 -1.57 20.54 -6.37
C VAL A 103 -2.27 21.80 -6.92
N GLU A 104 -1.60 22.54 -7.81
CA GLU A 104 -2.14 23.76 -8.41
C GLU A 104 -3.07 23.50 -9.59
N LYS A 105 -2.83 22.45 -10.40
CA LYS A 105 -3.71 22.12 -11.53
C LYS A 105 -5.10 21.58 -11.12
N GLY A 106 -5.22 20.94 -9.95
CA GLY A 106 -6.53 20.56 -9.42
C GLY A 106 -7.39 21.73 -8.94
N ARG A 107 -6.81 22.94 -8.87
CA ARG A 107 -7.46 24.16 -8.38
C ARG A 107 -7.87 25.12 -9.50
N GLU A 108 -7.33 24.97 -10.71
CA GLU A 108 -7.71 25.79 -11.88
C GLU A 108 -8.82 25.17 -12.75
N GLU A 109 -9.07 23.86 -12.69
CA GLU A 109 -10.16 23.23 -13.48
C GLU A 109 -11.53 23.23 -12.79
N ARG A 110 -11.62 23.64 -11.51
CA ARG A 110 -12.90 23.96 -10.87
C ARG A 110 -13.15 25.45 -10.95
N GLY A 111 -13.57 25.89 -12.13
CA GLY A 111 -14.35 27.11 -12.27
C GLY A 111 -15.48 27.07 -11.24
N TYR A 112 -15.37 27.92 -10.23
CA TYR A 112 -16.49 28.21 -9.33
C TYR A 112 -17.48 29.04 -10.13
N ASP A 113 -18.24 28.36 -10.99
CA ASP A 113 -19.52 28.87 -11.44
C ASP A 113 -20.46 28.86 -10.24
N ALA A 114 -20.62 30.06 -9.70
CA ALA A 114 -21.62 30.40 -8.71
C ALA A 114 -23.01 30.13 -9.28
N TYR A 115 -23.64 29.00 -8.97
CA TYR A 115 -25.11 28.91 -8.89
C TYR A 115 -25.52 27.84 -7.88
N GLY A 116 -26.49 28.21 -7.03
CA GLY A 116 -26.96 27.43 -5.91
C GLY A 116 -27.57 26.08 -6.30
N GLY A 117 -27.34 25.08 -5.45
CA GLY A 117 -27.96 23.77 -5.52
C GLY A 117 -27.65 23.02 -4.24
N ASN A 118 -28.60 23.06 -3.30
CA ASN A 118 -28.58 22.30 -2.05
C ASN A 118 -28.53 20.79 -2.36
N PRO A 119 -27.53 20.02 -1.86
CA PRO A 119 -27.39 18.60 -2.18
C PRO A 119 -28.29 17.67 -1.34
N TYR A 120 -29.09 18.19 -0.41
CA TYR A 120 -29.99 17.37 0.42
C TYR A 120 -31.41 17.37 -0.13
N GLY A 121 -31.62 16.67 -1.24
CA GLY A 121 -32.95 16.28 -1.70
C GLY A 121 -33.49 15.12 -0.87
N TYR A 122 -34.24 15.42 0.19
CA TYR A 122 -35.22 14.47 0.73
C TYR A 122 -36.49 14.60 -0.11
N GLY A 123 -36.83 13.53 -0.82
CA GLY A 123 -38.09 13.40 -1.52
C GLY A 123 -39.22 13.03 -0.57
N GLU A 124 -40.23 13.87 -0.52
CA GLU A 124 -41.64 13.54 -0.25
C GLU A 124 -42.39 14.32 -1.35
N GLY A 125 -43.06 13.69 -2.30
CA GLY A 125 -44.27 12.89 -2.09
C GLY A 125 -45.48 13.79 -2.34
N GLU A 126 -46.01 13.73 -3.57
CA GLU A 126 -47.41 14.01 -3.99
C GLU A 126 -48.04 15.36 -3.56
N GLU A 127 -48.58 16.20 -4.45
CA GLU A 127 -49.83 15.98 -5.20
C GLU A 127 -49.95 17.00 -6.35
N GLY A 128 -50.62 16.55 -7.41
CA GLY A 128 -50.86 17.33 -8.62
C GLY A 128 -52.01 18.33 -8.51
N TYR A 129 -51.85 19.43 -9.24
CA TYR A 129 -52.86 20.16 -10.02
C TYR A 129 -54.31 20.25 -9.49
N ARG A 130 -54.75 21.49 -9.20
CA ARG A 130 -55.65 22.22 -10.13
C ARG A 130 -55.87 23.68 -9.74
N SER A 131 -55.72 24.54 -10.73
CA SER A 131 -56.20 25.92 -10.77
C SER A 131 -57.72 25.98 -10.74
N ARG A 132 -58.26 26.92 -9.96
CA ARG A 132 -59.09 28.04 -10.43
C ARG A 132 -59.22 29.09 -9.34
#